data_AF-C7BU25-F1
#
_entry.id   AF-C7BU25-F1
#
_cell.length_a   1.000
_cell.length_b   1.000
_cell.length_c   1.000
_cell.angle_alpha   90.00
_cell.angle_beta   90.00
_cell.angle_gamma   90.00
#
_symmetry.space_group_name_H-M   'P 1'
#
loop_
_entity.id
_entity.type
_entity.pdbx_description
1 polymer ?
#
loop_
_entity_poly.entity_id
_entity_poly.type
_entity_poly.pdbx_seq_one_letter_code
_entity_poly.pdbx_strand_id
1 'polypeptide(L)'
;MTGIYQIWIIPDKTGLTPRYEQHRFEDVQGRQLILSPDARDGSMKIFQDMTLWRWTLKNNETSEYVTKKDRHIWIQVVRGNVIVNGVKATTSDGLAIQNATNLQLSANDDSEILLFDLPQR
;
A
#
# COMPACT_ATOMS: atom_id res chain seq x y z
N MET A 1 19.01 -13.66 -5.54
CA MET A 1 17.97 -14.17 -4.65
C MET A 1 16.66 -13.51 -5.03
N THR A 2 15.59 -14.28 -5.26
CA THR A 2 14.26 -13.73 -5.58
C THR A 2 13.47 -13.66 -4.28
N GLY A 3 13.10 -12.47 -3.82
CA GLY A 3 12.26 -12.27 -2.65
C GLY A 3 10.79 -12.17 -3.04
N ILE A 4 9.89 -12.76 -2.24
CA ILE A 4 8.44 -12.61 -2.40
C ILE A 4 7.81 -12.17 -1.07
N TYR A 5 6.78 -11.33 -1.15
CA TYR A 5 5.90 -11.03 -0.02
C TYR A 5 4.65 -11.90 -0.12
N GLN A 6 4.29 -12.55 0.98
CA GLN A 6 3.02 -13.28 1.11
C GLN A 6 2.12 -12.52 2.09
N ILE A 7 1.01 -11.98 1.57
CA ILE A 7 0.08 -11.15 2.33
C ILE A 7 -1.25 -11.88 2.44
N TRP A 8 -1.77 -11.97 3.66
CA TRP A 8 -3.07 -12.59 3.95
C TRP A 8 -4.06 -11.50 4.36
N ILE A 9 -5.13 -11.33 3.59
CA ILE A 9 -6.22 -10.39 3.87
C ILE A 9 -7.48 -11.20 4.19
N ILE A 10 -8.09 -10.91 5.35
CA ILE A 10 -9.37 -11.51 5.74
C ILE A 10 -10.46 -10.85 4.88
N PRO A 11 -11.34 -11.62 4.22
CA PRO A 11 -12.43 -11.04 3.43
C PRO A 11 -13.55 -10.47 4.32
N ASP A 12 -14.33 -9.52 3.80
CA ASP A 12 -15.51 -8.95 4.45
C ASP A 12 -16.74 -9.88 4.42
N LYS A 13 -16.67 -10.96 3.63
CA LYS A 13 -17.76 -11.93 3.42
C LYS A 13 -17.23 -13.36 3.43
N THR A 14 -18.06 -14.27 3.92
CA THR A 14 -17.83 -15.71 3.89
C THR A 14 -18.54 -16.38 2.72
N GLY A 15 -18.13 -17.60 2.36
CA GLY A 15 -18.79 -18.38 1.30
C GLY A 15 -18.51 -17.85 -0.12
N LEU A 16 -17.45 -17.05 -0.28
CA LEU A 16 -17.00 -16.57 -1.58
C LEU A 16 -16.49 -17.74 -2.42
N THR A 17 -16.82 -17.73 -3.71
CA THR A 17 -16.23 -18.68 -4.66
C THR A 17 -14.71 -18.48 -4.70
N PRO A 18 -13.90 -19.53 -4.51
CA PRO A 18 -12.45 -19.42 -4.62
C PRO A 18 -12.06 -18.86 -5.98
N ARG A 19 -11.12 -17.90 -6.00
CA ARG A 19 -10.51 -17.41 -7.24
C ARG A 19 -9.02 -17.20 -7.06
N TYR A 20 -8.30 -17.37 -8.16
CA TYR A 20 -6.89 -17.06 -8.27
C TYR A 20 -6.73 -16.05 -9.40
N GLU A 21 -6.11 -14.92 -9.10
CA GLU A 21 -5.76 -13.90 -10.07
C GLU A 21 -4.27 -13.61 -9.95
N GLN A 22 -3.61 -13.51 -11.10
CA GLN A 22 -2.22 -13.10 -11.19
C GLN A 22 -2.13 -12.02 -12.25
N HIS A 23 -1.65 -10.85 -11.85
CA HIS A 23 -1.47 -9.72 -12.75
C HIS A 23 -0.02 -9.23 -12.70
N ARG A 24 0.54 -8.96 -13.87
CA ARG A 24 1.83 -8.27 -13.98
C ARG A 24 1.57 -6.79 -14.12
N PHE A 25 2.03 -6.01 -13.16
CA PHE A 25 1.92 -4.55 -13.22
C PHE A 25 3.16 -3.99 -13.90
N GLU A 26 2.96 -2.99 -14.76
CA GLU A 26 4.07 -2.22 -15.36
C GLU A 26 4.84 -1.48 -14.27
N ASP A 27 6.15 -1.30 -14.45
CA ASP A 27 6.97 -0.54 -13.50
C ASP A 27 6.79 0.96 -13.74
N VAL A 28 5.94 1.58 -12.92
CA VAL A 28 5.56 2.99 -13.03
C VAL A 28 6.13 3.79 -11.87
N GLN A 29 6.51 5.04 -12.14
CA GLN A 29 6.81 6.02 -11.10
C GLN A 29 5.51 6.54 -10.48
N GLY A 30 5.56 6.88 -9.19
CA GLY A 30 4.38 7.30 -8.44
C GLY A 30 3.53 6.12 -7.97
N ARG A 31 2.23 6.38 -7.78
CA ARG A 31 1.27 5.43 -7.19
C ARG A 31 0.59 4.58 -8.24
N GLN A 32 0.51 3.29 -7.97
CA GLN A 32 -0.28 2.33 -8.73
C GLN A 32 -1.21 1.55 -7.79
N LEU A 33 -2.50 1.52 -8.13
CA LEU A 33 -3.51 0.76 -7.40
C LEU A 33 -3.39 -0.72 -7.80
N ILE A 34 -3.09 -1.58 -6.83
CA ILE A 34 -2.89 -3.02 -7.03
C ILE A 34 -4.15 -3.81 -6.69
N LEU A 35 -4.78 -3.49 -5.55
CA LEU A 35 -6.04 -4.11 -5.11
C LEU A 35 -7.08 -3.04 -4.78
N SER A 36 -8.33 -3.28 -5.19
CA SER A 36 -9.47 -2.47 -4.76
C SER A 36 -10.77 -3.29 -4.72
N PRO A 37 -11.80 -2.86 -3.98
CA PRO A 37 -13.06 -3.61 -3.87
C PRO A 37 -13.83 -3.67 -5.20
N ASP A 38 -13.63 -2.66 -6.05
CA ASP A 38 -14.34 -2.43 -7.30
C ASP A 38 -13.49 -2.69 -8.55
N ALA A 39 -12.23 -3.11 -8.39
CA ALA A 39 -11.28 -3.34 -9.48
C ALA A 39 -11.05 -2.11 -10.39
N ARG A 40 -11.20 -0.90 -9.82
CA ARG A 40 -11.00 0.35 -10.58
C ARG A 40 -9.54 0.54 -10.99
N ASP A 41 -9.31 1.40 -11.98
CA ASP A 41 -7.98 1.81 -12.44
C ASP A 41 -7.05 0.64 -12.82
N GLY A 42 -7.62 -0.47 -13.30
CA GLY A 42 -6.88 -1.68 -13.70
C GLY A 42 -6.37 -2.53 -12.54
N SER A 43 -6.85 -2.29 -11.32
CA SER A 43 -6.49 -3.08 -10.14
C SER A 43 -7.23 -4.43 -10.10
N MET A 44 -6.68 -5.38 -9.34
CA MET A 44 -7.36 -6.65 -9.10
C MET A 44 -8.41 -6.49 -8.01
N LYS A 45 -9.50 -7.25 -8.12
CA LYS A 45 -10.60 -7.17 -7.16
C LYS A 45 -10.20 -7.80 -5.82
N ILE A 46 -10.44 -7.14 -4.70
CA ILE A 46 -10.36 -7.74 -3.36
C ILE A 46 -11.74 -7.79 -2.72
N PHE A 47 -12.01 -8.82 -1.93
CA PHE A 47 -13.28 -8.94 -1.18
C PHE A 47 -13.12 -8.42 0.25
N GLN A 48 -12.67 -7.18 0.38
CA GLN A 48 -12.52 -6.47 1.64
C GLN A 48 -12.63 -4.98 1.34
N ASP A 49 -13.15 -4.17 2.26
CA ASP A 49 -13.14 -2.70 2.14
C ASP A 49 -11.72 -2.15 2.35
N MET A 50 -10.81 -2.45 1.43
CA MET A 50 -9.43 -2.03 1.49
C MET A 50 -8.86 -1.73 0.11
N THR A 51 -7.82 -0.92 0.07
CA THR A 51 -6.99 -0.77 -1.12
C THR A 51 -5.53 -1.10 -0.82
N LEU A 52 -4.85 -1.68 -1.81
CA LEU A 52 -3.40 -1.87 -1.78
C LEU A 52 -2.79 -1.05 -2.91
N TRP A 53 -1.85 -0.18 -2.56
CA TRP A 53 -1.08 0.61 -3.50
C TRP A 53 0.37 0.17 -3.49
N ARG A 54 0.98 0.11 -4.67
CA ARG A 54 2.44 0.17 -4.81
C ARG A 54 2.82 1.61 -5.10
N TRP A 55 3.85 2.12 -4.44
CA TRP A 55 4.30 3.48 -4.65
C TRP A 55 5.81 3.51 -4.81
N THR A 56 6.26 3.90 -5.99
CA THR A 56 7.67 4.14 -6.31
C THR A 56 7.94 5.64 -6.21
N LEU A 57 8.93 6.00 -5.40
CA LEU A 57 9.32 7.39 -5.10
C LEU A 57 10.77 7.61 -5.52
N LYS A 58 11.08 8.76 -6.12
CA LYS A 58 12.45 9.16 -6.42
C LYS A 58 13.12 9.81 -5.21
N ASN A 59 14.46 9.79 -5.21
CA ASN A 59 15.23 10.55 -4.23
C ASN A 59 14.78 12.03 -4.17
N ASN A 60 14.55 12.54 -2.96
CA ASN A 60 14.01 13.87 -2.64
C ASN A 60 12.57 14.12 -3.11
N GLU A 61 11.85 13.08 -3.54
CA GLU A 61 10.42 13.19 -3.83
C GLU A 61 9.64 13.33 -2.52
N THR A 62 8.69 14.26 -2.53
CA THR A 62 7.69 14.41 -1.48
C THR A 62 6.31 14.21 -2.07
N SER A 63 5.42 13.62 -1.27
CA SER A 63 4.10 13.22 -1.72
C SER A 63 3.14 13.11 -0.57
N GLU A 64 1.85 13.22 -0.88
CA GLU A 64 0.78 13.13 0.11
C GLU A 64 -0.24 12.04 -0.22
N TYR A 65 -0.75 11.37 0.82
CA TYR A 65 -1.85 10.42 0.72
C TYR A 65 -2.96 10.82 1.68
N VAL A 66 -4.07 11.27 1.10
CA VAL A 66 -5.29 11.58 1.83
C VAL A 66 -6.11 10.30 1.98
N THR A 67 -6.42 9.94 3.23
CA THR A 67 -7.31 8.83 3.54
C THR A 67 -8.60 9.34 4.17
N LYS A 68 -9.65 8.51 4.11
CA LYS A 68 -10.92 8.84 4.77
C LYS A 68 -10.74 8.76 6.29
N LYS A 69 -11.66 9.40 7.02
CA LYS A 69 -11.77 9.16 8.47
C LYS A 69 -12.02 7.68 8.74
N ASP A 70 -11.64 7.24 9.93
CA ASP A 70 -11.90 5.88 10.42
C ASP A 70 -11.26 4.79 9.56
N ARG A 71 -10.06 5.09 9.04
CA ARG A 71 -9.22 4.14 8.32
C ARG A 71 -7.89 3.95 9.04
N HIS A 72 -7.33 2.74 8.89
CA HIS A 72 -6.00 2.41 9.37
C HIS A 72 -5.08 2.26 8.16
N ILE A 73 -3.87 2.80 8.24
CA ILE A 73 -2.87 2.65 7.20
C ILE A 73 -1.76 1.72 7.70
N TRP A 74 -1.40 0.75 6.87
CA TRP A 74 -0.13 0.04 7.01
C TRP A 74 0.78 0.40 5.85
N ILE A 75 2.02 0.78 6.14
CA ILE A 75 3.06 0.96 5.13
C ILE A 75 4.11 -0.12 5.33
N GLN A 76 4.44 -0.85 4.27
CA GLN A 76 5.58 -1.75 4.21
C GLN A 76 6.62 -1.16 3.27
N VAL A 77 7.83 -0.91 3.77
CA VAL A 77 8.94 -0.45 2.91
C VAL A 77 9.51 -1.68 2.20
N VAL A 78 9.37 -1.72 0.88
CA VAL A 78 9.90 -2.80 0.04
C VAL A 78 11.40 -2.60 -0.17
N ARG A 79 11.81 -1.35 -0.44
CA ARG A 79 13.20 -0.92 -0.54
C ARG A 79 13.33 0.60 -0.33
N GLY A 80 14.54 1.03 0.00
CA GLY A 80 14.90 2.43 0.21
C GLY A 80 14.67 2.92 1.64
N ASN A 81 14.60 4.23 1.79
CA ASN A 81 14.52 4.99 3.02
C ASN A 81 13.48 6.10 2.88
N VAL A 82 12.38 5.96 3.61
CA VAL A 82 11.28 6.91 3.60
C VAL A 82 11.10 7.54 4.97
N ILE A 83 10.53 8.74 4.99
CA ILE A 83 10.00 9.39 6.18
C ILE A 83 8.50 9.52 5.98
N VAL A 84 7.72 8.99 6.91
CA VAL A 84 6.26 9.09 6.91
C VAL A 84 5.84 9.83 8.16
N ASN A 85 5.21 11.00 8.00
CA ASN A 85 4.80 11.87 9.11
C ASN A 85 5.93 12.11 10.15
N GLY A 86 7.17 12.30 9.67
CA GLY A 86 8.35 12.51 10.50
C GLY A 86 9.02 11.23 11.04
N VAL A 87 8.41 10.06 10.86
CA VAL A 87 8.98 8.77 11.27
C VAL A 87 9.80 8.17 10.14
N LYS A 88 11.09 7.91 10.39
CA LYS A 88 11.98 7.22 9.45
C LYS A 88 11.66 5.72 9.41
N ALA A 89 11.59 5.15 8.22
CA ALA A 89 11.49 3.72 7.98
C ALA A 89 12.37 3.33 6.79
N THR A 90 13.03 2.20 6.92
CA THR A 90 14.00 1.67 5.97
C THR A 90 13.52 0.34 5.40
N THR A 91 14.31 -0.24 4.49
CA THR A 91 13.94 -1.48 3.81
C THR A 91 13.51 -2.59 4.79
N SER A 92 12.33 -3.16 4.54
CA SER A 92 11.65 -4.18 5.35
C SER A 92 10.93 -3.67 6.61
N ASP A 93 11.06 -2.39 6.98
CA ASP A 93 10.28 -1.83 8.08
C ASP A 93 8.79 -1.71 7.73
N GLY A 94 7.95 -1.88 8.75
CA GLY A 94 6.50 -1.70 8.69
C GLY A 94 6.05 -0.59 9.63
N LEU A 95 5.15 0.27 9.15
CA LEU A 95 4.55 1.35 9.95
C LEU A 95 3.03 1.16 10.03
N ALA A 96 2.51 1.05 11.24
CA ALA A 96 1.07 1.10 11.52
C ALA A 96 0.67 2.52 11.91
N ILE A 97 -0.31 3.08 11.19
CA ILE A 97 -0.78 4.45 11.38
C ILE A 97 -2.29 4.43 11.56
N GLN A 98 -2.77 5.08 12.62
CA GLN A 98 -4.18 5.19 12.96
C GLN A 98 -4.56 6.67 13.08
N ASN A 99 -5.83 7.00 12.84
CA ASN A 99 -6.39 8.34 13.02
C ASN A 99 -5.70 9.45 12.20
N ALA A 100 -4.97 9.10 11.14
CA ALA A 100 -4.39 10.07 10.21
C ALA A 100 -5.38 10.34 9.07
N THR A 101 -5.62 11.61 8.73
CA THR A 101 -6.40 11.99 7.55
C THR A 101 -5.51 12.32 6.35
N ASN A 102 -4.24 12.63 6.61
CA ASN A 102 -3.23 12.86 5.58
C ASN A 102 -1.91 12.22 6.02
N LEU A 103 -1.22 11.59 5.08
CA LEU A 103 0.14 11.10 5.24
C LEU A 103 1.06 11.94 4.37
N GLN A 104 2.08 12.52 4.99
CA GLN A 104 3.21 13.14 4.30
C GLN A 104 4.32 12.11 4.18
N LEU A 105 4.72 11.84 2.94
CA LEU A 105 5.81 10.94 2.61
C LEU A 105 6.94 11.74 1.96
N SER A 106 8.17 11.47 2.39
CA SER A 106 9.37 11.95 1.70
C SER A 106 10.38 10.81 1.57
N ALA A 107 10.99 10.67 0.40
CA ALA A 107 12.03 9.68 0.14
C ALA A 107 13.42 10.32 0.15
N ASN A 108 14.37 9.72 0.86
CA ASN A 108 15.77 10.20 0.91
C ASN A 108 16.68 9.49 -0.11
N ASP A 109 16.11 8.55 -0.85
CA ASP A 109 16.69 7.73 -1.92
C ASP A 109 15.56 7.14 -2.76
N ASP A 110 15.89 6.54 -3.91
CA ASP A 110 14.90 5.83 -4.72
C ASP A 110 14.28 4.69 -3.90
N SER A 111 12.97 4.80 -3.65
CA SER A 111 12.25 3.99 -2.67
C SER A 111 11.01 3.35 -3.28
N GLU A 112 10.59 2.23 -2.69
CA GLU A 112 9.35 1.57 -3.04
C GLU A 112 8.64 1.10 -1.77
N ILE A 113 7.36 1.43 -1.66
CA ILE A 113 6.51 1.04 -0.54
C ILE A 113 5.23 0.36 -1.03
N LEU A 114 4.66 -0.48 -0.16
CA LEU A 114 3.28 -0.90 -0.24
C LEU A 114 2.47 -0.13 0.81
N LEU A 115 1.38 0.50 0.39
CA LEU A 115 0.45 1.21 1.26
C LEU A 115 -0.89 0.45 1.27
N PHE A 116 -1.26 -0.07 2.43
CA PHE A 116 -2.54 -0.71 2.68
C PHE A 116 -3.45 0.30 3.37
N ASP A 117 -4.54 0.66 2.69
CA ASP A 117 -5.58 1.48 3.30
C ASP A 117 -6.73 0.56 3.75
N LEU A 118 -6.84 0.37 5.06
CA LEU A 118 -7.63 -0.66 5.72
C LEU A 118 -8.84 -0.06 6.46
N PRO A 119 -9.95 -0.80 6.59
CA PRO A 119 -11.09 -0.34 7.37
C PRO A 119 -10.75 -0.38 8.88
N GLN A 120 -11.41 0.46 9.68
CA GLN A 120 -11.48 0.22 11.12
C GLN A 120 -12.24 -1.09 11.36
N ARG A 121 -11.77 -1.90 12.30
CA ARG A 121 -12.34 -3.24 12.60
C ARG A 121 -13.86 -3.25 12.75
#